data_AF-A0A529Z7D7-F1
#
_entry.id   AF-A0A529Z7D7-F1
#
_cell.length_a   1.000
_cell.length_b   1.000
_cell.length_c   1.000
_cell.angle_alpha   90.00
_cell.angle_beta   90.00
_cell.angle_gamma   90.00
#
_symmetry.space_group_name_H-M   'P 1'
#
loop_
_entity.id
_entity.type
_entity.pdbx_description
1 polymer ?
#
loop_
_entity_poly.entity_id
_entity_poly.type
_entity_poly.pdbx_seq_one_letter_code
_entity_poly.pdbx_strand_id
1 'polypeptide(L)'
;PGFGLTEREHIDIILGKRGLGSFDSLKAEKWVDLQPEFDDAHFINGFGHADRKFHFRPNWTGQSAPNRPPKSMGLFGPVERLPEFPDHVELIEVADEEHPFRLATSPARNFLNSSFAETPVSKAKEGRPELLIHREDAAALGIEDGGRVEVGNRRGDLVLH
;
A
#
# COMPACT_ATOMS: atom_id res chain seq x y z
N PRO A 1 5.52 -22.63 -24.70
CA PRO A 1 5.98 -21.54 -25.60
C PRO A 1 4.81 -20.64 -26.02
N GLY A 2 4.86 -19.35 -25.67
CA GLY A 2 3.88 -18.36 -26.13
C GLY A 2 4.30 -17.82 -27.51
N PHE A 3 3.37 -17.70 -28.46
CA PHE A 3 3.62 -17.10 -29.78
C PHE A 3 4.73 -17.76 -30.63
N GLY A 4 4.99 -19.05 -30.45
CA GLY A 4 6.04 -19.75 -31.21
C GLY A 4 7.47 -19.45 -30.76
N LEU A 5 7.64 -18.73 -29.65
CA LEU A 5 8.94 -18.37 -29.09
C LEU A 5 9.16 -19.07 -27.74
N THR A 6 10.43 -19.31 -27.44
CA THR A 6 10.90 -19.74 -26.13
C THR A 6 10.88 -18.57 -25.13
N GLU A 7 10.94 -18.89 -23.84
CA GLU A 7 11.01 -17.88 -22.78
C GLU A 7 12.23 -16.96 -22.92
N ARG A 8 13.37 -17.51 -23.35
CA ARG A 8 14.60 -16.72 -23.57
C ARG A 8 14.46 -15.76 -24.74
N GLU A 9 13.91 -16.22 -25.86
CA GLU A 9 13.65 -15.34 -27.02
C GLU A 9 12.69 -14.21 -26.67
N HIS A 10 11.67 -14.47 -25.84
CA HIS A 10 10.81 -13.41 -25.30
C HIS A 10 11.60 -12.39 -24.48
N ILE A 11 12.45 -12.85 -23.57
CA ILE A 11 13.28 -11.97 -22.73
C ILE A 11 14.25 -11.14 -23.58
N ASP A 12 14.91 -11.77 -24.56
CA ASP A 12 15.81 -11.08 -25.49
C ASP A 12 15.09 -9.98 -26.28
N ILE A 13 13.88 -10.24 -26.78
CA ILE A 13 13.09 -9.24 -27.49
C ILE A 13 12.70 -8.07 -26.56
N ILE A 14 12.32 -8.36 -25.31
CA ILE A 14 11.92 -7.34 -24.33
C ILE A 14 13.11 -6.44 -23.97
N LEU A 15 14.25 -7.05 -23.65
CA LEU A 15 15.48 -6.34 -23.29
C LEU A 15 16.04 -5.56 -24.48
N GLY A 16 16.11 -6.20 -25.65
CA GLY A 16 16.62 -5.61 -26.88
C GLY A 16 15.81 -4.39 -27.35
N LYS A 17 14.47 -4.42 -27.23
CA LYS A 17 13.61 -3.26 -27.54
C LYS A 17 13.92 -2.02 -26.70
N ARG A 18 14.52 -2.20 -25.52
CA ARG A 18 14.93 -1.11 -24.63
C ARG A 18 16.44 -0.90 -24.59
N GLY A 19 17.21 -1.63 -25.40
CA GLY A 19 18.67 -1.55 -25.39
C GLY A 19 19.33 -2.07 -24.11
N LEU A 20 18.65 -2.93 -23.35
CA LEU A 20 19.10 -3.42 -22.03
C LEU A 20 19.89 -4.74 -22.11
N GLY A 21 20.40 -5.09 -23.30
CA GLY A 21 21.16 -6.32 -23.53
C GLY A 21 20.29 -7.54 -23.86
N SER A 22 20.69 -8.71 -23.35
CA SER A 22 20.09 -10.01 -23.62
C SER A 22 19.80 -10.77 -22.33
N PHE A 23 19.12 -11.91 -22.45
CA PHE A 23 18.89 -12.84 -21.35
C PHE A 23 20.21 -13.22 -20.67
N ASP A 24 21.25 -13.51 -21.46
CA ASP A 24 22.54 -13.95 -20.92
C ASP A 24 23.28 -12.81 -20.21
N SER A 25 23.23 -11.58 -20.72
CA SER A 25 23.84 -10.43 -20.02
C SER A 25 23.10 -10.12 -18.72
N LEU A 26 21.76 -10.08 -18.75
CA LEU A 26 20.96 -9.85 -17.54
C LEU A 26 21.17 -10.97 -16.51
N LYS A 27 21.28 -12.22 -16.95
CA LYS A 27 21.56 -13.36 -16.06
C LYS A 27 22.92 -13.22 -15.39
N ALA A 28 23.92 -12.68 -16.08
CA ALA A 28 25.25 -12.44 -15.53
C ALA A 28 25.26 -11.24 -14.57
N GLU A 29 24.68 -10.11 -14.98
CA GLU A 29 24.71 -8.82 -14.27
C GLU A 29 23.68 -8.71 -13.13
N LYS A 30 22.64 -9.55 -13.15
CA LYS A 30 21.54 -9.67 -12.17
C LYS A 30 20.57 -8.49 -12.08
N TRP A 31 21.00 -7.31 -12.48
CA TRP A 31 20.18 -6.11 -12.49
C TRP A 31 20.52 -5.25 -13.71
N VAL A 32 19.69 -4.23 -13.94
CA VAL A 32 19.99 -3.14 -14.86
C VAL A 32 19.74 -1.85 -14.10
N ASP A 33 20.68 -0.92 -14.14
CA ASP A 33 20.48 0.40 -13.56
C ASP A 33 19.61 1.25 -14.50
N LEU A 34 18.41 1.58 -14.03
CA LEU A 34 17.44 2.43 -14.74
C LEU A 34 17.27 3.79 -14.05
N GLN A 35 18.20 4.16 -13.17
CA GLN A 35 18.24 5.46 -12.52
C GLN A 35 18.30 6.56 -13.59
N PRO A 36 17.34 7.50 -13.63
CA PRO A 36 17.45 8.67 -14.48
C PRO A 36 18.67 9.52 -14.11
N GLU A 37 19.16 10.30 -15.08
CA GLU A 37 20.20 11.31 -14.86
C GLU A 37 19.83 12.25 -13.70
N PHE A 38 20.84 12.80 -13.03
CA PHE A 38 20.67 13.57 -11.79
C PHE A 38 19.58 14.65 -11.91
N ASP A 39 19.62 15.48 -12.95
CA ASP A 39 18.69 16.60 -13.10
C ASP A 39 17.22 16.14 -13.26
N ASP A 40 17.00 15.03 -13.96
CA ASP A 40 15.67 14.45 -14.16
C ASP A 40 15.17 13.77 -12.87
N ALA A 41 16.07 13.06 -12.18
CA ALA A 41 15.77 12.43 -10.89
C ALA A 41 15.46 13.45 -9.78
N HIS A 42 16.00 14.66 -9.88
CA HIS A 42 15.81 15.75 -8.92
C HIS A 42 14.82 16.82 -9.40
N PHE A 43 14.12 16.58 -10.52
CA PHE A 43 13.12 17.50 -11.10
C PHE A 43 13.66 18.91 -11.37
N ILE A 44 14.97 19.06 -11.62
CA ILE A 44 15.61 20.35 -11.94
C ILE A 44 15.01 20.94 -13.22
N ASN A 45 14.72 20.06 -14.20
CA ASN A 45 14.08 20.41 -15.47
C ASN A 45 12.53 20.40 -15.39
N GLY A 46 11.98 20.33 -14.17
CA GLY A 46 10.56 20.34 -13.86
C GLY A 46 9.93 18.96 -13.68
N PHE A 47 8.68 18.97 -13.19
CA PHE A 47 7.93 17.76 -12.82
C PHE A 47 7.36 17.02 -14.04
N GLY A 48 6.93 15.77 -13.84
CA GLY A 48 6.33 14.90 -14.87
C GLY A 48 4.97 15.36 -15.43
N HIS A 49 4.54 16.59 -15.15
CA HIS A 49 3.32 17.18 -15.69
C HIS A 49 3.59 17.90 -17.02
N ALA A 50 2.56 18.08 -17.84
CA ALA A 50 2.67 18.73 -19.15
C ALA A 50 3.22 20.17 -19.07
N ASP A 51 2.98 20.86 -17.95
CA ASP A 51 3.45 22.22 -17.68
C ASP A 51 4.76 22.27 -16.87
N ARG A 52 5.35 21.10 -16.55
CA ARG A 52 6.61 20.94 -15.82
C ARG A 52 6.61 21.52 -14.39
N LYS A 53 5.44 21.79 -13.81
CA LYS A 53 5.29 22.41 -12.48
C LYS A 53 4.81 21.41 -11.44
N PHE A 54 5.10 21.71 -10.16
CA PHE A 54 4.42 21.07 -9.04
C PHE A 54 3.05 21.71 -8.83
N HIS A 55 1.99 20.90 -8.70
CA HIS A 55 0.62 21.39 -8.52
C HIS A 55 0.22 21.34 -7.05
N PHE A 56 0.30 22.48 -6.35
CA PHE A 56 -0.28 22.62 -5.01
C PHE A 56 -1.80 22.48 -4.99
N ARG A 57 -2.45 22.77 -6.12
CA ARG A 57 -3.88 22.56 -6.32
C ARG A 57 -4.11 21.24 -7.07
N PRO A 58 -4.36 20.12 -6.37
CA PRO A 58 -4.60 18.84 -7.02
C PRO A 58 -5.92 18.81 -7.79
N ASN A 59 -5.90 18.24 -8.99
CA ASN A 59 -7.11 17.89 -9.73
C ASN A 59 -7.63 16.51 -9.26
N TRP A 60 -8.40 16.46 -8.18
CA TRP A 60 -8.86 15.20 -7.58
C TRP A 60 -9.65 14.27 -8.53
N THR A 61 -10.33 14.84 -9.53
CA THR A 61 -11.21 14.07 -10.41
C THR A 61 -10.57 13.73 -11.75
N GLY A 62 -9.53 14.44 -12.18
CA GLY A 62 -8.97 14.33 -13.54
C GLY A 62 -7.61 13.64 -13.64
N GLN A 63 -7.03 13.16 -12.55
CA GLN A 63 -5.71 12.50 -12.63
C GLN A 63 -5.80 11.07 -13.17
N SER A 64 -4.79 10.66 -13.94
CA SER A 64 -4.58 9.27 -14.29
C SER A 64 -3.77 8.60 -13.18
N ALA A 65 -4.29 7.50 -12.63
CA ALA A 65 -3.58 6.70 -11.65
C ALA A 65 -3.79 5.21 -11.97
N PRO A 66 -2.81 4.32 -11.73
CA PRO A 66 -2.94 2.89 -12.00
C PRO A 66 -4.12 2.23 -11.29
N ASN A 67 -4.50 2.78 -10.12
CA ASN A 67 -5.61 2.33 -9.29
C ASN A 67 -6.91 3.13 -9.49
N ARG A 68 -6.99 3.98 -10.53
CA ARG A 68 -8.22 4.71 -10.83
C ARG A 68 -9.31 3.71 -11.25
N PRO A 69 -10.52 3.75 -10.63
CA PRO A 69 -11.57 2.83 -11.00
C PRO A 69 -12.03 3.01 -12.46
N PRO A 70 -12.59 1.96 -13.09
CA PRO A 70 -13.22 2.09 -14.40
C PRO A 70 -14.29 3.18 -14.40
N LYS A 71 -14.46 3.88 -15.53
CA LYS A 71 -15.46 4.95 -15.66
C LYS A 71 -16.87 4.53 -15.24
N SER A 72 -17.23 3.26 -15.46
CA SER A 72 -18.53 2.69 -15.07
C SER A 72 -18.77 2.62 -13.56
N MET A 73 -17.72 2.61 -12.73
CA MET A 73 -17.83 2.58 -11.27
C MET A 73 -17.80 3.97 -10.64
N GLY A 74 -17.43 5.00 -11.41
CA GLY A 74 -17.17 6.33 -10.87
C GLY A 74 -15.91 6.39 -10.00
N LEU A 75 -15.72 7.50 -9.29
CA LEU A 75 -14.65 7.63 -8.30
C LEU A 75 -15.11 7.05 -6.96
N PHE A 76 -14.17 6.54 -6.17
CA PHE A 76 -14.45 6.02 -4.84
C PHE A 76 -14.13 7.06 -3.77
N GLY A 77 -15.02 7.16 -2.77
CA GLY A 77 -14.90 8.11 -1.66
C GLY A 77 -15.52 9.49 -1.96
N PRO A 78 -15.63 10.35 -0.94
CA PRO A 78 -16.24 11.67 -1.04
C PRO A 78 -15.25 12.69 -1.61
N VAL A 79 -14.92 12.55 -2.89
CA VAL A 79 -13.91 13.36 -3.59
C VAL A 79 -14.24 14.85 -3.53
N GLU A 80 -15.52 15.20 -3.52
CA GLU A 80 -16.05 16.56 -3.40
C GLU A 80 -15.77 17.23 -2.05
N ARG A 81 -15.45 16.46 -1.00
CA ARG A 81 -15.08 16.98 0.32
C ARG A 81 -13.60 17.30 0.44
N LEU A 82 -12.77 16.91 -0.53
CA LEU A 82 -11.34 17.17 -0.49
C LEU A 82 -11.05 18.66 -0.75
N PRO A 83 -10.13 19.28 0.01
CA PRO A 83 -9.81 20.69 -0.13
C PRO A 83 -9.11 20.97 -1.47
N GLU A 84 -9.28 22.19 -1.98
CA GLU A 84 -8.63 22.64 -3.23
C GLU A 84 -7.09 22.72 -3.08
N PHE A 85 -6.60 23.03 -1.89
CA PHE A 85 -5.18 23.14 -1.55
C PHE A 85 -4.82 22.15 -0.43
N PRO A 86 -3.53 21.91 -0.15
CA PRO A 86 -3.13 21.03 0.93
C PRO A 86 -3.58 21.63 2.26
N ASP A 87 -4.62 21.03 2.83
CA ASP A 87 -5.26 21.48 4.06
C ASP A 87 -5.83 20.28 4.82
N HIS A 88 -6.19 20.52 6.09
CA HIS A 88 -6.85 19.54 6.93
C HIS A 88 -8.24 19.18 6.39
N VAL A 89 -8.55 17.88 6.38
CA VAL A 89 -9.87 17.37 6.01
C VAL A 89 -10.24 16.18 6.88
N GLU A 90 -11.44 16.21 7.46
CA GLU A 90 -11.95 15.15 8.33
C GLU A 90 -12.72 14.10 7.52
N LEU A 91 -11.98 13.21 6.84
CA LEU A 91 -12.52 12.08 6.05
C LEU A 91 -12.40 10.72 6.76
N ILE A 92 -12.13 10.73 8.06
CA ILE A 92 -11.98 9.53 8.88
C ILE A 92 -13.30 9.17 9.57
N GLU A 93 -13.45 7.91 9.98
CA GLU A 93 -14.48 7.50 10.92
C GLU A 93 -14.08 8.00 12.32
N VAL A 94 -14.78 9.03 12.82
CA VAL A 94 -14.55 9.61 14.15
C VAL A 94 -15.19 8.71 15.20
N ALA A 95 -14.60 8.67 16.40
CA ALA A 95 -15.17 7.90 17.50
C ALA A 95 -16.56 8.43 17.85
N ASP A 96 -17.49 7.52 18.08
CA ASP A 96 -18.86 7.80 18.50
C ASP A 96 -19.26 6.86 19.66
N GLU A 97 -20.50 6.97 20.13
CA GLU A 97 -20.99 6.16 21.27
C GLU A 97 -20.97 4.65 20.98
N GLU A 98 -21.11 4.24 19.71
CA GLU A 98 -21.07 2.84 19.30
C GLU A 98 -19.65 2.36 18.98
N HIS A 99 -18.77 3.27 18.54
CA HIS A 99 -17.38 3.04 18.17
C HIS A 99 -16.45 3.95 18.98
N PRO A 100 -16.30 3.74 20.29
CA PRO A 100 -15.50 4.61 21.15
C PRO A 100 -13.99 4.48 20.92
N PHE A 101 -13.55 3.45 20.18
CA PHE A 101 -12.14 3.17 19.90
C PHE A 101 -11.81 3.31 18.42
N ARG A 102 -10.56 3.70 18.14
CA ARG A 102 -9.98 3.65 16.80
C ARG A 102 -9.03 2.47 16.68
N LEU A 103 -9.26 1.64 15.67
CA LEU A 103 -8.38 0.53 15.34
C LEU A 103 -7.16 1.01 14.55
N ALA A 104 -5.96 0.66 15.01
CA ALA A 104 -4.71 0.88 14.29
C ALA A 104 -4.04 -0.46 13.96
N THR A 105 -3.77 -0.71 12.68
CA THR A 105 -3.21 -1.97 12.16
C THR A 105 -1.78 -1.78 11.69
N SER A 106 -0.88 -1.51 12.64
CA SER A 106 0.55 -1.41 12.32
C SER A 106 1.05 -2.72 11.70
N PRO A 107 1.85 -2.68 10.61
CA PRO A 107 2.30 -3.89 9.95
C PRO A 107 3.20 -4.74 10.85
N ALA A 108 3.05 -6.06 10.75
CA ALA A 108 3.92 -7.01 11.43
C ALA A 108 5.37 -6.82 10.99
N ARG A 109 6.32 -7.07 11.90
CA ARG A 109 7.75 -6.86 11.63
C ARG A 109 8.42 -8.08 11.00
N ASN A 110 7.85 -9.27 11.20
CA ASN A 110 8.51 -10.52 10.80
C ASN A 110 7.98 -11.14 9.50
N PHE A 111 6.90 -10.61 8.94
CA PHE A 111 6.35 -11.10 7.67
C PHE A 111 5.71 -9.97 6.86
N LEU A 112 5.63 -10.16 5.55
CA LEU A 112 5.08 -9.16 4.63
C LEU A 112 3.59 -9.39 4.46
N ASN A 113 2.77 -8.49 5.02
CA ASN A 113 1.31 -8.59 5.02
C ASN A 113 0.82 -9.92 5.62
N SER A 114 0.56 -10.94 4.80
CA SER A 114 0.21 -12.30 5.23
C SER A 114 1.15 -13.37 4.69
N SER A 115 2.05 -13.01 3.76
CA SER A 115 3.01 -13.95 3.20
C SER A 115 4.03 -14.34 4.25
N PHE A 116 4.26 -15.65 4.40
CA PHE A 116 5.16 -16.26 5.38
C PHE A 116 4.68 -16.24 6.84
N ALA A 117 3.46 -15.79 7.11
CA ALA A 117 2.86 -15.85 8.45
C ALA A 117 2.68 -17.30 8.92
N GLU A 118 2.55 -18.25 8.00
CA GLU A 118 2.38 -19.68 8.27
C GLU A 118 3.68 -20.39 8.68
N THR A 119 4.84 -19.78 8.39
CA THR A 119 6.15 -20.41 8.61
C THR A 119 6.44 -20.61 10.11
N PRO A 120 7.16 -21.68 10.49
CA PRO A 120 7.47 -21.94 11.89
C PRO A 120 8.19 -20.79 12.60
N VAL A 121 9.10 -20.11 11.91
CA VAL A 121 9.86 -18.98 12.46
C VAL A 121 8.94 -17.78 12.73
N SER A 122 8.06 -17.44 11.78
CA SER A 122 7.12 -16.33 11.97
C SER A 122 6.15 -16.61 13.13
N LYS A 123 5.59 -17.82 13.20
CA LYS A 123 4.71 -18.22 14.31
C LYS A 123 5.42 -18.17 15.66
N ALA A 124 6.67 -18.62 15.74
CA ALA A 124 7.43 -18.57 16.98
C ALA A 124 7.73 -17.14 17.44
N LYS A 125 7.91 -16.19 16.50
CA LYS A 125 8.21 -14.78 16.81
C LYS A 125 6.98 -13.93 17.11
N GLU A 126 5.90 -14.16 16.38
CA GLU A 126 4.68 -13.35 16.43
C GLU A 126 3.63 -13.95 17.36
N GLY A 127 3.78 -15.23 17.73
CA GLY A 127 2.89 -15.91 18.67
C GLY A 127 1.48 -16.05 18.09
N ARG A 128 0.53 -15.31 18.66
CA ARG A 128 -0.88 -15.31 18.26
C ARG A 128 -1.35 -13.87 18.00
N PRO A 129 -2.45 -13.68 17.27
CA PRO A 129 -3.07 -12.37 17.14
C PRO A 129 -3.49 -11.81 18.50
N GLU A 130 -3.02 -10.61 18.82
CA GLU A 130 -3.27 -9.92 20.10
C GLU A 130 -3.74 -8.49 19.86
N LEU A 131 -4.57 -7.96 20.77
CA LEU A 131 -5.02 -6.58 20.79
C LEU A 131 -4.24 -5.78 21.82
N LEU A 132 -3.53 -4.75 21.37
CA LEU A 132 -2.94 -3.76 22.26
C LEU A 132 -3.98 -2.69 22.57
N ILE A 133 -4.29 -2.51 23.86
CA ILE A 133 -5.22 -1.51 24.38
C ILE A 133 -4.59 -0.79 25.58
N HIS A 134 -4.96 0.47 25.79
CA HIS A 134 -4.49 1.21 26.96
C HIS A 134 -5.00 0.56 28.25
N ARG A 135 -4.17 0.51 29.30
CA ARG A 135 -4.48 -0.22 30.54
C ARG A 135 -5.75 0.28 31.23
N GLU A 136 -5.98 1.60 31.20
CA GLU A 136 -7.17 2.20 31.82
C GLU A 136 -8.45 1.84 31.06
N ASP A 137 -8.39 1.79 29.74
CA ASP A 137 -9.52 1.37 28.90
C ASP A 137 -9.83 -0.11 29.07
N ALA A 138 -8.79 -0.96 29.13
CA ALA A 138 -8.95 -2.38 29.44
C ALA A 138 -9.61 -2.60 30.80
N ALA A 139 -9.16 -1.88 31.83
CA ALA A 139 -9.75 -1.96 33.17
C ALA A 139 -11.22 -1.49 33.20
N ALA A 140 -11.55 -0.42 32.47
CA ALA A 140 -12.92 0.08 32.36
C ALA A 140 -13.87 -0.92 31.67
N LEU A 141 -13.34 -1.72 30.74
CA LEU A 141 -14.08 -2.77 30.03
C LEU A 141 -14.02 -4.15 30.72
N GLY A 142 -13.26 -4.29 31.82
CA GLY A 142 -13.04 -5.58 32.49
C GLY A 142 -12.23 -6.58 31.66
N ILE A 143 -11.35 -6.10 30.78
CA ILE A 143 -10.45 -6.92 29.96
C ILE A 143 -9.18 -7.22 30.75
N GLU A 144 -8.87 -8.50 30.89
CA GLU A 144 -7.64 -8.99 31.51
C GLU A 144 -6.58 -9.35 30.46
N ASP A 145 -5.30 -9.32 30.85
CA ASP A 145 -4.19 -9.68 29.98
C ASP A 145 -4.30 -11.12 29.46
N GLY A 146 -4.19 -11.27 28.14
CA GLY A 146 -4.36 -12.54 27.42
C GLY A 146 -5.81 -13.06 27.33
N GLY A 147 -6.78 -12.30 27.84
CA GLY A 147 -8.20 -12.60 27.80
C GLY A 147 -8.77 -12.58 26.38
N ARG A 148 -9.76 -13.45 26.10
CA ARG A 148 -10.41 -13.46 24.78
C ARG A 148 -11.28 -12.21 24.63
N VAL A 149 -11.04 -11.44 23.58
CA VAL A 149 -11.84 -10.26 23.21
C VAL A 149 -12.48 -10.43 21.84
N GLU A 150 -13.58 -9.75 21.62
CA GLU A 150 -14.24 -9.64 20.32
C GLU A 150 -14.32 -8.17 19.96
N VAL A 151 -13.78 -7.82 18.79
CA VAL A 151 -13.72 -6.44 18.29
C VAL A 151 -14.37 -6.38 16.92
N GLY A 152 -15.15 -5.34 16.67
CA GLY A 152 -15.88 -5.23 15.40
C GLY A 152 -16.60 -3.92 15.23
N ASN A 153 -17.22 -3.79 14.06
CA ASN A 153 -18.14 -2.72 13.70
C ASN A 153 -19.22 -3.28 12.77
N ARG A 154 -20.06 -2.42 12.20
CA ARG A 154 -21.13 -2.82 11.27
C ARG A 154 -20.67 -3.57 10.01
N ARG A 155 -19.38 -3.55 9.68
CA ARG A 155 -18.79 -4.21 8.50
C ARG A 155 -18.27 -5.62 8.81
N GLY A 156 -18.05 -5.94 10.08
CA GLY A 156 -17.57 -7.24 10.52
C GLY A 156 -16.89 -7.18 11.88
N ASP A 157 -16.61 -8.36 12.40
CA ASP A 157 -16.01 -8.60 13.70
C ASP A 157 -14.90 -9.66 13.61
N LEU A 158 -14.07 -9.68 14.64
CA LEU A 158 -13.06 -10.72 14.83
C LEU A 158 -12.80 -10.97 16.32
N VAL A 159 -12.29 -12.16 16.58
CA VAL A 159 -11.96 -12.64 17.93
C VAL A 159 -10.45 -12.70 18.08
N LEU A 160 -9.94 -12.11 19.15
CA LEU A 160 -8.52 -11.97 19.46
C LEU A 160 -8.26 -12.27 20.94
N HIS A 161 -7.00 -12.08 21.37
CA HIS A 161 -6.55 -12.18 22.74
C HIS A 161 -5.79 -10.94 23.21
#